data_AF-A0A848V4K2-F1
#
_entry.id   AF-A0A848V4K2-F1
#
_cell.length_a   1.000
_cell.length_b   1.000
_cell.length_c   1.000
_cell.angle_alpha   90.00
_cell.angle_beta   90.00
_cell.angle_gamma   90.00
#
_symmetry.space_group_name_H-M   'P 1'
#
loop_
_entity.id
_entity.type
_entity.pdbx_description
1 polymer ?
#
loop_
_entity_poly.entity_id
_entity_poly.type
_entity_poly.pdbx_seq_one_letter_code
_entity_poly.pdbx_strand_id
1 'polypeptide(L)'
;MQKKHYLLILGAAAWLGACQSDPVQPGASATDLPAWAEEIDRASLIGGPELVDCTLSGGAKTKCVSLTMKPKPASLDIGPFCPRHIDDGPEQSGLWLNDGKMYDADGAFIKNLSTFYGDDNWQLYDPVTGKINVTDTKLSCEAAARPDVAPEYQNHCVECDMSYLPDGQSTTYVIPVVPQAAAQIAPRVDHGGVGLALNGARLDAAAPIDAILAAYTIAAFDDCGGHINPNVGYHIHAVTDCLTGTRVNENHAPRIGIAMDG
;
A
#
# COMPACT_ATOMS: atom_id res chain seq x y z
N MET A 1 -67.93 -4.68 -31.51
CA MET A 1 -68.03 -6.15 -31.58
C MET A 1 -66.90 -6.75 -30.74
N GLN A 2 -67.31 -7.60 -29.79
CA GLN A 2 -66.54 -8.56 -28.97
C GLN A 2 -65.31 -8.09 -28.17
N LYS A 3 -65.58 -7.73 -26.89
CA LYS A 3 -64.65 -7.89 -25.77
C LYS A 3 -64.39 -9.39 -25.53
N LYS A 4 -63.13 -9.86 -25.61
CA LYS A 4 -62.73 -11.16 -25.06
C LYS A 4 -62.15 -10.95 -23.67
N HIS A 5 -62.87 -11.47 -22.67
CA HIS A 5 -62.37 -11.64 -21.31
C HIS A 5 -61.57 -12.94 -21.29
N TYR A 6 -60.31 -12.87 -20.85
CA TYR A 6 -59.55 -14.05 -20.45
C TYR A 6 -59.27 -13.94 -18.95
N LEU A 7 -59.92 -14.84 -18.24
CA LEU A 7 -59.72 -15.16 -16.83
C LEU A 7 -58.40 -15.93 -16.74
N LEU A 8 -57.36 -15.35 -16.14
CA LEU A 8 -56.17 -16.11 -15.75
C LEU A 8 -56.21 -16.36 -14.24
N ILE A 9 -56.20 -17.65 -13.92
CA ILE A 9 -56.19 -18.22 -12.58
C ILE A 9 -54.85 -17.92 -11.92
N LEU A 10 -54.87 -17.24 -10.78
CA LEU A 10 -53.73 -17.07 -9.88
C LEU A 10 -53.40 -18.42 -9.22
N GLY A 11 -52.45 -19.16 -9.80
CA GLY A 11 -51.79 -20.28 -9.14
C GLY A 11 -50.68 -19.76 -8.23
N ALA A 12 -50.89 -19.82 -6.92
CA ALA A 12 -49.85 -19.58 -5.93
C ALA A 12 -48.86 -20.76 -5.94
N ALA A 13 -47.76 -20.62 -6.68
CA ALA A 13 -46.62 -21.53 -6.56
C ALA A 13 -45.73 -21.03 -5.42
N ALA A 14 -45.82 -21.69 -4.26
CA ALA A 14 -44.85 -21.53 -3.18
C ALA A 14 -43.52 -22.14 -3.64
N TRP A 15 -42.59 -21.29 -4.11
CA TRP A 15 -41.20 -21.69 -4.30
C TRP A 15 -40.52 -21.69 -2.94
N LEU A 16 -40.45 -22.87 -2.32
CA LEU A 16 -39.43 -23.16 -1.32
C LEU A 16 -38.08 -23.15 -2.05
N GLY A 17 -37.46 -21.98 -2.13
CA GLY A 17 -36.06 -21.85 -2.51
C GLY A 17 -35.22 -22.54 -1.44
N ALA A 18 -34.89 -23.80 -1.68
CA ALA A 18 -33.81 -24.45 -0.95
C ALA A 18 -32.55 -23.63 -1.19
N CYS A 19 -31.96 -23.10 -0.11
CA CYS A 19 -30.58 -22.65 -0.14
C CYS A 19 -29.75 -23.85 -0.60
N GLN A 20 -29.37 -23.87 -1.88
CA GLN A 20 -28.28 -24.71 -2.34
C GLN A 20 -27.05 -24.17 -1.64
N SER A 21 -26.64 -24.84 -0.57
CA SER A 21 -25.29 -24.74 -0.06
C SER A 21 -24.37 -25.06 -1.23
N ASP A 22 -23.59 -24.08 -1.68
CA ASP A 22 -22.49 -24.34 -2.60
C ASP A 22 -21.68 -25.52 -2.05
N PRO A 23 -21.29 -26.48 -2.91
CA PRO A 23 -20.43 -27.56 -2.46
C PRO A 23 -19.16 -26.93 -1.91
N VAL A 24 -18.93 -27.13 -0.61
CA VAL A 24 -17.65 -26.87 0.05
C VAL A 24 -16.58 -27.51 -0.83
N GLN A 25 -15.76 -26.66 -1.47
CA GLN A 25 -14.56 -27.09 -2.15
C GLN A 25 -13.79 -27.99 -1.18
N PRO A 26 -13.35 -29.19 -1.59
CA PRO A 26 -12.61 -30.08 -0.70
C PRO A 26 -11.41 -29.29 -0.17
N GLY A 27 -11.34 -29.19 1.17
CA GLY A 27 -10.35 -28.39 1.86
C GLY A 27 -8.96 -28.70 1.33
N ALA A 28 -8.21 -27.65 1.00
CA ALA A 28 -6.78 -27.76 0.76
C ALA A 28 -6.16 -28.61 1.87
N SER A 29 -5.37 -29.61 1.49
CA SER A 29 -4.62 -30.41 2.46
C SER A 29 -3.86 -29.46 3.38
N ALA A 30 -3.94 -29.67 4.70
CA ALA A 30 -3.29 -28.82 5.71
C ALA A 30 -1.73 -28.85 5.64
N THR A 31 -1.17 -29.43 4.58
CA THR A 31 0.26 -29.55 4.29
C THR A 31 0.73 -28.69 3.13
N ASP A 32 -0.18 -28.15 2.32
CA ASP A 32 0.19 -27.45 1.08
C ASP A 32 0.03 -25.95 1.28
N LEU A 33 0.96 -25.17 0.70
CA LEU A 33 0.90 -23.72 0.75
C LEU A 33 -0.38 -23.22 0.03
N PRO A 34 -1.02 -22.15 0.53
CA PRO A 34 -2.13 -21.54 -0.19
C PRO A 34 -1.63 -20.94 -1.52
N ALA A 35 -2.47 -20.96 -2.56
CA ALA A 35 -2.09 -20.52 -3.90
C ALA A 35 -1.45 -19.12 -3.95
N TRP A 36 -1.94 -18.17 -3.13
CA TRP A 36 -1.37 -16.83 -3.07
C TRP A 36 0.10 -16.82 -2.62
N ALA A 37 0.52 -17.76 -1.76
CA ALA A 37 1.89 -17.85 -1.29
C ALA A 37 2.84 -18.36 -2.38
N GLU A 38 2.32 -19.14 -3.33
CA GLU A 38 3.07 -19.57 -4.50
C GLU A 38 3.28 -18.43 -5.51
N GLU A 39 2.40 -17.43 -5.51
CA GLU A 39 2.44 -16.25 -6.39
C GLU A 39 3.41 -15.16 -5.92
N ILE A 40 3.91 -15.24 -4.68
CA ILE A 40 4.92 -14.29 -4.17
C ILE A 40 6.21 -14.42 -4.99
N ASP A 41 6.75 -13.27 -5.41
CA ASP A 41 8.02 -13.19 -6.13
C ASP A 41 9.16 -13.84 -5.33
N ARG A 42 9.64 -14.97 -5.84
CA ARG A 42 10.73 -15.74 -5.24
C ARG A 42 12.03 -14.97 -5.20
N ALA A 43 12.24 -14.02 -6.10
CA ALA A 43 13.44 -13.18 -6.08
C ALA A 43 13.45 -12.19 -4.90
N SER A 44 12.28 -11.83 -4.37
CA SER A 44 12.14 -10.92 -3.23
C SER A 44 12.23 -11.63 -1.86
N LEU A 45 12.18 -12.96 -1.83
CA LEU A 45 12.31 -13.76 -0.62
C LEU A 45 13.77 -13.97 -0.21
N ILE A 46 13.98 -14.06 1.10
CA ILE A 46 15.21 -14.59 1.72
C ILE A 46 14.93 -15.77 2.68
N GLY A 47 13.65 -16.08 2.94
CA GLY A 47 13.21 -17.23 3.74
C GLY A 47 11.73 -17.54 3.49
N GLY A 48 11.32 -18.80 3.66
CA GLY A 48 9.96 -19.25 3.36
C GLY A 48 9.61 -19.18 1.86
N PRO A 49 8.30 -19.19 1.49
CA PRO A 49 7.13 -19.38 2.32
C PRO A 49 7.08 -20.81 2.88
N GLU A 50 6.71 -20.94 4.15
CA GLU A 50 6.53 -22.23 4.82
C GLU A 50 5.32 -22.20 5.75
N LEU A 51 4.67 -23.35 5.96
CA LEU A 51 3.56 -23.46 6.90
C LEU A 51 4.08 -23.61 8.34
N VAL A 52 3.59 -22.76 9.23
CA VAL A 52 3.91 -22.77 10.67
C VAL A 52 2.65 -22.81 11.52
N ASP A 53 2.76 -23.33 12.74
CA ASP A 53 1.73 -23.14 13.76
C ASP A 53 1.77 -21.70 14.27
N CYS A 54 0.62 -21.04 14.37
CA CYS A 54 0.51 -19.67 14.86
C CYS A 54 -0.72 -19.50 15.76
N THR A 55 -0.72 -18.42 16.55
CA THR A 55 -1.87 -17.99 17.37
C THR A 55 -2.29 -16.60 16.93
N LEU A 56 -3.54 -16.45 16.49
CA LEU A 56 -4.10 -15.16 16.08
C LEU A 56 -4.28 -14.24 17.29
N SER A 57 -4.43 -12.94 17.05
CA SER A 57 -4.67 -11.94 18.10
C SER A 57 -5.88 -12.25 18.99
N GLY A 58 -6.90 -12.94 18.45
CA GLY A 58 -8.06 -13.44 19.19
C GLY A 58 -7.82 -14.75 19.98
N GLY A 59 -6.60 -15.30 19.98
CA GLY A 59 -6.23 -16.51 20.71
C GLY A 59 -6.46 -17.83 19.95
N ALA A 60 -7.06 -17.79 18.76
CA ALA A 60 -7.26 -18.98 17.95
C ALA A 60 -5.93 -19.55 17.43
N LYS A 61 -5.75 -20.86 17.58
CA LYS A 61 -4.59 -21.58 17.03
C LYS A 61 -4.92 -22.04 15.61
N THR A 62 -4.04 -21.75 14.67
CA THR A 62 -4.22 -22.08 13.26
C THR A 62 -2.87 -22.31 12.57
N LYS A 63 -2.92 -22.52 11.24
CA LYS A 63 -1.75 -22.51 10.36
C LYS A 63 -1.57 -21.14 9.72
N CYS A 64 -0.33 -20.69 9.66
CA CYS A 64 0.06 -19.48 8.95
C CYS A 64 1.15 -19.80 7.92
N VAL A 65 1.29 -18.95 6.92
CA VAL A 65 2.47 -18.90 6.06
C VAL A 65 3.47 -17.93 6.69
N SER A 66 4.67 -18.43 6.97
CA SER A 66 5.83 -17.63 7.37
C SER A 66 6.68 -17.36 6.13
N LEU A 67 7.01 -16.09 5.87
CA LEU A 67 7.87 -15.69 4.77
C LEU A 67 8.73 -14.49 5.18
N THR A 68 10.00 -14.50 4.77
CA THR A 68 10.95 -13.42 5.06
C THR A 68 11.32 -12.71 3.76
N MET A 69 11.05 -11.41 3.72
CA MET A 69 11.22 -10.56 2.55
C MET A 69 12.46 -9.67 2.68
N LYS A 70 13.07 -9.39 1.53
CA LYS A 70 14.01 -8.26 1.36
C LYS A 70 13.32 -6.94 1.72
N PRO A 71 14.08 -5.86 2.04
CA PRO A 71 13.49 -4.56 2.38
C PRO A 71 12.98 -3.80 1.14
N LYS A 72 13.07 -4.41 -0.05
CA LYS A 72 12.45 -3.95 -1.29
C LYS A 72 12.15 -5.12 -2.22
N PRO A 73 11.21 -4.98 -3.17
CA PRO A 73 11.05 -5.93 -4.26
C PRO A 73 12.33 -6.08 -5.09
N ALA A 74 12.57 -7.28 -5.61
CA ALA A 74 13.79 -7.59 -6.36
C ALA A 74 13.86 -6.91 -7.73
N SER A 75 12.72 -6.71 -8.37
CA SER A 75 12.57 -6.23 -9.75
C SER A 75 12.01 -4.80 -9.86
N LEU A 76 11.88 -4.11 -8.72
CA LEU A 76 11.37 -2.73 -8.71
C LEU A 76 12.52 -1.73 -8.77
N ASP A 77 12.50 -0.90 -9.81
CA ASP A 77 13.27 0.33 -9.88
C ASP A 77 12.57 1.38 -9.02
N ILE A 78 13.24 1.80 -7.95
CA ILE A 78 12.68 2.69 -6.94
C ILE A 78 13.04 4.14 -7.26
N GLY A 79 12.06 5.03 -7.12
CA GLY A 79 12.20 6.43 -7.48
C GLY A 79 11.95 6.68 -8.98
N PRO A 80 12.05 7.94 -9.44
CA PRO A 80 12.40 9.15 -8.67
C PRO A 80 11.34 9.54 -7.63
N PHE A 81 11.71 10.43 -6.69
CA PHE A 81 10.79 10.95 -5.66
C PHE A 81 10.72 12.49 -5.73
N CYS A 82 11.71 13.18 -5.17
CA CYS A 82 11.72 14.63 -5.11
C CYS A 82 12.45 15.22 -6.33
N PRO A 83 11.84 16.17 -7.06
CA PRO A 83 12.57 16.97 -8.04
C PRO A 83 13.66 17.78 -7.36
N ARG A 84 14.72 18.12 -8.09
CA ARG A 84 15.86 18.90 -7.58
C ARG A 84 15.73 20.39 -7.90
N HIS A 85 14.94 20.72 -8.91
CA HIS A 85 14.70 22.09 -9.36
C HIS A 85 13.23 22.31 -9.74
N ILE A 86 12.76 23.56 -9.63
CA ILE A 86 11.39 23.95 -10.01
C ILE A 86 11.07 23.83 -11.52
N ASP A 87 12.06 23.48 -12.34
CA ASP A 87 11.89 23.25 -13.78
C ASP A 87 11.96 21.76 -14.14
N ASP A 88 12.19 20.88 -13.15
CA ASP A 88 12.20 19.44 -13.36
C ASP A 88 10.77 18.96 -13.64
N GLY A 89 10.62 18.16 -14.69
CA GLY A 89 9.35 17.59 -15.11
C GLY A 89 8.99 16.30 -14.36
N PRO A 90 7.81 15.73 -14.66
CA PRO A 90 7.31 14.51 -14.03
C PRO A 90 8.26 13.31 -14.19
N GLU A 91 9.12 13.28 -15.21
CA GLU A 91 10.10 12.20 -15.40
C GLU A 91 11.27 12.21 -14.38
N GLN A 92 11.40 13.29 -13.61
CA GLN A 92 12.44 13.46 -12.58
C GLN A 92 11.86 13.58 -11.17
N SER A 93 10.56 13.38 -11.02
CA SER A 93 9.83 13.43 -9.76
C SER A 93 8.90 12.23 -9.66
N GLY A 94 8.42 11.92 -8.48
CA GLY A 94 7.33 10.97 -8.30
C GLY A 94 6.01 11.68 -8.05
N LEU A 95 5.21 11.11 -7.15
CA LEU A 95 3.81 11.47 -6.95
C LEU A 95 3.54 12.08 -5.57
N TRP A 96 2.54 12.95 -5.52
CA TRP A 96 1.92 13.41 -4.28
C TRP A 96 0.43 13.07 -4.25
N LEU A 97 -0.02 12.54 -3.10
CA LEU A 97 -1.43 12.20 -2.87
C LEU A 97 -2.09 13.27 -2.00
N ASN A 98 -3.15 13.90 -2.53
CA ASN A 98 -3.96 14.81 -1.74
C ASN A 98 -5.45 14.66 -2.10
N ASP A 99 -6.32 14.52 -1.09
CA ASP A 99 -7.77 14.37 -1.24
C ASP A 99 -8.19 13.28 -2.25
N GLY A 100 -7.51 12.12 -2.20
CA GLY A 100 -7.79 10.99 -3.08
C GLY A 100 -7.40 11.20 -4.55
N LYS A 101 -6.63 12.26 -4.85
CA LYS A 101 -6.05 12.54 -6.17
C LYS A 101 -4.55 12.36 -6.14
N MET A 102 -4.01 11.92 -7.27
CA MET A 102 -2.59 11.85 -7.57
C MET A 102 -2.18 13.08 -8.37
N TYR A 103 -1.06 13.67 -8.00
CA TYR A 103 -0.41 14.76 -8.72
C TYR A 103 1.05 14.37 -8.95
N ASP A 104 1.60 14.72 -10.10
CA ASP A 104 3.05 14.70 -10.28
C ASP A 104 3.64 15.71 -9.28
N ALA A 105 4.55 15.26 -8.42
CA ALA A 105 5.24 16.10 -7.45
C ALA A 105 6.40 16.86 -8.10
N ASP A 106 6.22 17.29 -9.35
CA ASP A 106 7.24 17.91 -10.20
C ASP A 106 7.58 19.33 -9.77
N GLY A 107 8.57 19.93 -10.42
CA GLY A 107 9.03 21.28 -10.09
C GLY A 107 7.91 22.33 -10.20
N ALA A 108 7.00 22.18 -11.17
CA ALA A 108 5.88 23.09 -11.36
C ALA A 108 4.84 22.97 -10.23
N PHE A 109 4.56 21.74 -9.78
CA PHE A 109 3.71 21.47 -8.64
C PHE A 109 4.30 22.05 -7.36
N ILE A 110 5.58 21.77 -7.07
CA ILE A 110 6.28 22.28 -5.88
C ILE A 110 6.28 23.81 -5.85
N LYS A 111 6.49 24.46 -7.00
CA LYS A 111 6.43 25.92 -7.12
C LYS A 111 5.03 26.50 -6.86
N ASN A 112 3.99 25.72 -7.14
CA ASN A 112 2.60 26.15 -7.04
C ASN A 112 1.94 25.82 -5.68
N LEU A 113 2.66 25.21 -4.73
CA LEU A 113 2.11 24.74 -3.45
C LEU A 113 1.37 25.83 -2.66
N SER A 114 1.90 27.06 -2.63
CA SER A 114 1.25 28.17 -1.93
C SER A 114 -0.12 28.52 -2.50
N THR A 115 -0.27 28.48 -3.83
CA THR A 115 -1.55 28.69 -4.51
C THR A 115 -2.47 27.48 -4.37
N PHE A 116 -1.90 26.27 -4.45
CA PHE A 116 -2.64 25.01 -4.33
C PHE A 116 -3.33 24.89 -2.97
N TYR A 117 -2.63 25.23 -1.88
CA TYR A 117 -3.16 25.20 -0.52
C TYR A 117 -3.72 26.54 -0.02
N GLY A 118 -3.51 27.64 -0.76
CA GLY A 118 -3.94 28.98 -0.36
C GLY A 118 -3.20 29.53 0.87
N ASP A 119 -1.92 29.18 1.02
CA ASP A 119 -1.09 29.53 2.17
C ASP A 119 0.35 29.89 1.72
N ASP A 120 0.77 31.12 1.98
CA ASP A 120 2.08 31.66 1.58
C ASP A 120 3.26 31.08 2.40
N ASN A 121 2.99 30.30 3.45
CA ASN A 121 4.04 29.63 4.22
C ASN A 121 4.73 28.47 3.45
N TRP A 122 4.12 27.99 2.36
CA TRP A 122 4.70 26.97 1.48
C TRP A 122 5.84 27.56 0.64
N GLN A 123 7.08 27.20 0.98
CA GLN A 123 8.30 27.63 0.30
C GLN A 123 9.36 26.50 0.28
N LEU A 124 9.09 25.43 -0.47
CA LEU A 124 9.96 24.25 -0.56
C LEU A 124 11.21 24.45 -1.43
N TYR A 125 11.41 25.64 -1.99
CA TYR A 125 12.50 25.93 -2.90
C TYR A 125 13.13 27.29 -2.61
N ASP A 126 14.38 27.48 -3.03
CA ASP A 126 15.05 28.78 -3.00
C ASP A 126 14.49 29.68 -4.12
N PRO A 127 13.86 30.83 -3.80
CA PRO A 127 13.22 31.69 -4.80
C PRO A 127 14.21 32.38 -5.76
N VAL A 128 15.50 32.43 -5.42
CA VAL A 128 16.55 33.01 -6.27
C VAL A 128 17.07 31.97 -7.26
N THR A 129 17.32 30.76 -6.78
CA THR A 129 18.00 29.73 -7.57
C THR A 129 17.06 28.70 -8.18
N GLY A 130 15.84 28.55 -7.68
CA GLY A 130 14.90 27.51 -8.08
C GLY A 130 15.23 26.11 -7.53
N LYS A 131 16.29 25.97 -6.73
CA LYS A 131 16.66 24.69 -6.11
C LYS A 131 15.62 24.28 -5.07
N ILE A 132 15.16 23.03 -5.13
CA ILE A 132 14.23 22.46 -4.16
C ILE A 132 14.99 21.95 -2.93
N ASN A 133 14.44 22.20 -1.75
CA ASN A 133 14.91 21.69 -0.47
C ASN A 133 14.52 20.22 -0.36
N VAL A 134 15.48 19.32 -0.53
CA VAL A 134 15.27 17.87 -0.44
C VAL A 134 16.05 17.28 0.73
N THR A 135 15.47 16.31 1.43
CA THR A 135 16.19 15.57 2.47
C THR A 135 17.11 14.50 1.89
N ASP A 136 18.27 14.90 1.37
CA ASP A 136 19.21 14.05 0.62
C ASP A 136 20.28 13.33 1.46
N THR A 137 20.11 13.33 2.79
CA THR A 137 20.95 12.58 3.72
C THR A 137 20.10 11.71 4.66
N LYS A 138 20.70 10.66 5.23
CA LYS A 138 20.06 9.84 6.26
C LYS A 138 19.54 10.67 7.43
N LEU A 139 20.35 11.63 7.90
CA LEU A 139 19.99 12.50 9.03
C LEU A 139 18.76 13.35 8.72
N SER A 140 18.75 14.01 7.55
CA SER A 140 17.62 14.85 7.14
C SER A 140 16.35 14.03 6.90
N CYS A 141 16.47 12.85 6.29
CA CYS A 141 15.36 11.93 6.10
C CYS A 141 14.77 11.50 7.45
N GLU A 142 15.59 11.02 8.40
CA GLU A 142 15.10 10.57 9.72
C GLU A 142 14.47 11.70 10.54
N ALA A 143 14.92 12.94 10.35
CA ALA A 143 14.40 14.11 11.03
C ALA A 143 13.10 14.66 10.42
N ALA A 144 12.82 14.36 9.14
CA ALA A 144 11.63 14.82 8.43
C ALA A 144 10.57 13.74 8.21
N ALA A 145 10.95 12.45 8.14
CA ALA A 145 10.06 11.31 7.94
C ALA A 145 9.41 10.86 9.27
N ARG A 146 8.87 11.80 10.04
CA ARG A 146 8.22 11.60 11.34
C ARG A 146 7.08 12.60 11.55
N PRO A 147 6.05 12.29 12.36
CA PRO A 147 4.94 13.21 12.59
C PRO A 147 5.35 14.56 13.20
N ASP A 148 6.36 14.56 14.05
CA ASP A 148 6.95 15.74 14.68
C ASP A 148 8.22 16.17 13.94
N VAL A 149 8.04 16.69 12.73
CA VAL A 149 9.11 17.17 11.85
C VAL A 149 9.96 18.22 12.56
N ALA A 150 11.28 18.04 12.52
CA ALA A 150 12.21 19.02 13.09
C ALA A 150 12.06 20.37 12.38
N PRO A 151 12.04 21.52 13.08
CA PRO A 151 11.79 22.83 12.48
C PRO A 151 12.67 23.16 11.28
N GLU A 152 13.93 22.73 11.29
CA GLU A 152 14.89 22.94 10.20
C GLU A 152 14.56 22.15 8.91
N TYR A 153 13.70 21.12 8.99
CA TYR A 153 13.27 20.29 7.86
C TYR A 153 11.80 20.51 7.47
N GLN A 154 11.15 21.52 8.04
CA GLN A 154 9.90 22.06 7.46
C GLN A 154 10.20 22.65 6.09
N ASN A 155 9.20 22.76 5.20
CA ASN A 155 9.41 23.25 3.84
C ASN A 155 10.46 22.44 3.06
N HIS A 156 10.41 21.12 3.20
CA HIS A 156 11.20 20.18 2.40
C HIS A 156 10.31 19.20 1.64
N CYS A 157 10.78 18.82 0.44
CA CYS A 157 10.38 17.57 -0.15
C CYS A 157 11.15 16.45 0.55
N VAL A 158 10.43 15.54 1.20
CA VAL A 158 10.96 14.47 2.02
C VAL A 158 11.18 13.24 1.13
N GLU A 159 12.44 12.84 1.08
CA GLU A 159 12.94 11.67 0.37
C GLU A 159 13.88 10.90 1.30
N CYS A 160 13.90 9.58 1.16
CA CYS A 160 14.84 8.70 1.83
C CYS A 160 15.43 7.73 0.80
N ASP A 161 16.62 7.20 1.07
CA ASP A 161 17.34 6.33 0.14
C ASP A 161 17.56 4.92 0.71
N MET A 162 17.59 3.91 -0.16
CA MET A 162 17.78 2.51 0.24
C MET A 162 19.14 2.27 0.91
N SER A 163 20.15 3.09 0.61
CA SER A 163 21.48 3.03 1.24
C SER A 163 21.47 3.42 2.72
N TYR A 164 20.37 4.02 3.21
CA TYR A 164 20.25 4.40 4.62
C TYR A 164 19.88 3.22 5.53
N LEU A 165 19.40 2.12 4.93
CA LEU A 165 19.00 0.90 5.64
C LEU A 165 20.22 0.16 6.21
N PRO A 166 20.11 -0.43 7.41
CA PRO A 166 21.11 -1.36 7.91
C PRO A 166 21.34 -2.56 6.97
N ASP A 167 22.58 -3.01 6.89
CA ASP A 167 22.94 -4.22 6.14
C ASP A 167 22.13 -5.43 6.62
N GLY A 168 21.57 -6.18 5.66
CA GLY A 168 20.80 -7.39 5.96
C GLY A 168 19.40 -7.15 6.54
N GLN A 169 18.90 -5.90 6.54
CA GLN A 169 17.52 -5.62 6.93
C GLN A 169 16.53 -6.47 6.14
N SER A 170 15.55 -7.02 6.84
CA SER A 170 14.51 -7.87 6.29
C SER A 170 13.28 -7.86 7.21
N THR A 171 12.16 -8.37 6.72
CA THR A 171 10.93 -8.49 7.52
C THR A 171 10.33 -9.87 7.32
N THR A 172 10.01 -10.53 8.42
CA THR A 172 9.26 -11.80 8.41
C THR A 172 7.78 -11.52 8.66
N TYR A 173 6.94 -11.98 7.75
CA TYR A 173 5.49 -11.93 7.84
C TYR A 173 4.95 -13.31 8.21
N VAL A 174 3.92 -13.33 9.05
CA VAL A 174 3.21 -14.55 9.47
C VAL A 174 1.72 -14.32 9.22
N ILE A 175 1.24 -14.82 8.07
CA ILE A 175 -0.10 -14.53 7.56
C ILE A 175 -0.96 -15.79 7.68
N PRO A 176 -2.15 -15.76 8.30
CA PRO A 176 -2.97 -16.94 8.47
C PRO A 176 -3.46 -17.51 7.14
N VAL A 177 -3.49 -18.84 7.05
CA VAL A 177 -4.04 -19.54 5.86
C VAL A 177 -5.56 -19.44 5.83
N VAL A 178 -6.19 -19.45 7.00
CA VAL A 178 -7.63 -19.30 7.17
C VAL A 178 -7.86 -18.10 8.09
N PRO A 179 -8.31 -16.95 7.54
CA PRO A 179 -8.59 -15.76 8.34
C PRO A 179 -9.74 -16.02 9.30
N GLN A 180 -9.72 -15.36 10.45
CA GLN A 180 -10.84 -15.38 11.38
C GLN A 180 -11.32 -13.95 11.66
N ALA A 181 -12.62 -13.73 11.53
CA ALA A 181 -13.23 -12.45 11.85
C ALA A 181 -12.88 -12.01 13.27
N ALA A 182 -12.32 -10.81 13.41
CA ALA A 182 -11.96 -10.26 14.70
C ALA A 182 -13.23 -9.91 15.50
N ALA A 183 -13.23 -10.21 16.80
CA ALA A 183 -14.35 -9.85 17.68
C ALA A 183 -14.47 -8.34 17.91
N GLN A 184 -13.36 -7.61 17.74
CA GLN A 184 -13.25 -6.16 17.89
C GLN A 184 -12.36 -5.62 16.78
N ILE A 185 -12.75 -4.47 16.21
CA ILE A 185 -11.92 -3.76 15.23
C ILE A 185 -10.82 -3.01 16.00
N ALA A 186 -9.56 -3.21 15.61
CA ALA A 186 -8.46 -2.47 16.19
C ALA A 186 -8.62 -0.96 15.84
N PRO A 187 -8.39 -0.04 16.80
CA PRO A 187 -8.60 1.38 16.55
C PRO A 187 -7.56 1.97 15.58
N ARG A 188 -6.45 1.27 15.36
CA ARG A 188 -5.38 1.63 14.42
C ARG A 188 -4.84 0.36 13.76
N VAL A 189 -4.39 0.52 12.52
CA VAL A 189 -3.56 -0.47 11.84
C VAL A 189 -2.23 -0.56 12.58
N ASP A 190 -1.74 -1.79 12.80
CA ASP A 190 -0.44 -2.02 13.42
C ASP A 190 0.71 -1.51 12.51
N HIS A 191 1.86 -1.22 13.12
CA HIS A 191 3.08 -0.81 12.42
C HIS A 191 3.69 -1.91 11.55
N GLY A 192 3.10 -3.12 11.50
CA GLY A 192 3.44 -4.20 10.58
C GLY A 192 2.92 -4.04 9.15
N GLY A 193 2.04 -3.06 8.90
CA GLY A 193 1.42 -2.81 7.59
C GLY A 193 0.04 -3.46 7.45
N VAL A 194 -0.62 -3.20 6.32
CA VAL A 194 -1.96 -3.74 6.01
C VAL A 194 -1.91 -4.98 5.13
N GLY A 195 -0.82 -5.18 4.38
CA GLY A 195 -0.70 -6.32 3.48
C GLY A 195 0.68 -6.44 2.84
N LEU A 196 0.83 -7.47 2.02
CA LEU A 196 2.03 -7.74 1.25
C LEU A 196 1.66 -7.89 -0.22
N ALA A 197 2.28 -7.08 -1.08
CA ALA A 197 2.13 -7.18 -2.52
C ALA A 197 2.81 -8.46 -3.05
N LEU A 198 2.34 -8.97 -4.19
CA LEU A 198 2.88 -10.19 -4.79
C LEU A 198 4.36 -10.04 -5.21
N ASN A 199 4.81 -8.83 -5.55
CA ASN A 199 6.22 -8.56 -5.81
C ASN A 199 7.08 -8.49 -4.53
N GLY A 200 6.46 -8.52 -3.35
CA GLY A 200 7.10 -8.47 -2.05
C GLY A 200 7.17 -7.11 -1.37
N ALA A 201 6.62 -6.05 -1.98
CA ALA A 201 6.51 -4.75 -1.33
C ALA A 201 5.50 -4.82 -0.18
N ARG A 202 5.84 -4.18 0.94
CA ARG A 202 4.88 -3.99 2.03
C ARG A 202 3.82 -2.98 1.62
N LEU A 203 2.56 -3.27 1.90
CA LEU A 203 1.43 -2.36 1.73
C LEU A 203 1.12 -1.73 3.08
N ASP A 204 1.09 -0.40 3.13
CA ASP A 204 0.83 0.36 4.35
C ASP A 204 -0.49 1.12 4.28
N ALA A 205 -1.00 1.47 5.47
CA ALA A 205 -2.15 2.34 5.61
C ALA A 205 -1.86 3.73 5.01
N ALA A 206 -2.90 4.55 4.83
CA ALA A 206 -2.73 5.91 4.33
C ALA A 206 -1.68 6.70 5.15
N ALA A 207 -0.81 7.42 4.45
CA ALA A 207 0.16 8.31 5.09
C ALA A 207 -0.56 9.41 5.91
N PRO A 208 0.04 9.90 7.00
CA PRO A 208 -0.58 10.92 7.86
C PRO A 208 -0.52 12.31 7.20
N ILE A 209 -1.33 12.52 6.15
CA ILE A 209 -1.35 13.76 5.34
C ILE A 209 -1.48 15.00 6.22
N ASP A 210 -2.38 15.01 7.22
CA ASP A 210 -2.56 16.15 8.13
C ASP A 210 -1.24 16.56 8.83
N ALA A 211 -0.42 15.61 9.24
CA ALA A 211 0.87 15.88 9.89
C ALA A 211 1.91 16.39 8.90
N ILE A 212 1.91 15.86 7.67
CA ILE A 212 2.79 16.29 6.58
C ILE A 212 2.49 17.75 6.21
N LEU A 213 1.21 18.08 6.00
CA LEU A 213 0.77 19.43 5.66
C LEU A 213 1.01 20.42 6.81
N ALA A 214 0.84 20.01 8.07
CA ALA A 214 1.11 20.86 9.22
C ALA A 214 2.60 21.26 9.36
N ALA A 215 3.51 20.48 8.78
CA ALA A 215 4.94 20.77 8.72
C ALA A 215 5.38 21.46 7.41
N TYR A 216 4.45 21.77 6.51
CA TYR A 216 4.75 22.26 5.16
C TYR A 216 5.73 21.35 4.41
N THR A 217 5.61 20.04 4.57
CA THR A 217 6.45 19.08 3.85
C THR A 217 5.64 18.36 2.77
N ILE A 218 6.34 17.75 1.81
CA ILE A 218 5.77 16.83 0.83
C ILE A 218 6.53 15.52 0.96
N ALA A 219 5.87 14.46 1.40
CA ALA A 219 6.46 13.10 1.40
C ALA A 219 6.18 12.47 0.04
N ALA A 220 7.10 12.67 -0.90
CA ALA A 220 6.91 12.21 -2.28
C ALA A 220 6.95 10.68 -2.34
N PHE A 221 5.96 10.10 -3.00
CA PHE A 221 6.01 8.72 -3.46
C PHE A 221 6.76 8.66 -4.79
N ASP A 222 7.25 7.49 -5.18
CA ASP A 222 7.60 7.23 -6.57
C ASP A 222 6.36 6.97 -7.42
N ASP A 223 6.56 6.75 -8.71
CA ASP A 223 5.48 6.43 -9.66
C ASP A 223 4.76 5.12 -9.35
N CYS A 224 5.35 4.29 -8.50
CA CYS A 224 4.77 3.04 -8.01
C CYS A 224 3.95 3.23 -6.73
N GLY A 225 3.83 4.48 -6.26
CA GLY A 225 3.03 4.88 -5.11
C GLY A 225 3.62 4.46 -3.77
N GLY A 226 4.94 4.21 -3.75
CA GLY A 226 5.69 3.87 -2.55
C GLY A 226 6.87 4.79 -2.29
N HIS A 227 7.48 4.61 -1.13
CA HIS A 227 8.65 5.38 -0.67
C HIS A 227 9.42 4.58 0.38
N ILE A 228 10.54 5.14 0.83
CA ILE A 228 11.48 4.45 1.72
C ILE A 228 11.33 4.98 3.14
N ASN A 229 11.20 4.08 4.11
CA ASN A 229 11.37 4.39 5.53
C ASN A 229 12.64 3.70 6.04
N PRO A 230 13.59 4.40 6.69
CA PRO A 230 14.82 3.80 7.20
C PRO A 230 14.62 2.59 8.14
N ASN A 231 13.47 2.48 8.78
CA ASN A 231 13.15 1.42 9.75
C ASN A 231 12.41 0.22 9.12
N VAL A 232 11.92 0.36 7.88
CA VAL A 232 11.07 -0.67 7.23
C VAL A 232 11.65 -1.08 5.87
N GLY A 233 12.15 -0.12 5.11
CA GLY A 233 12.49 -0.26 3.69
C GLY A 233 11.42 0.38 2.80
N TYR A 234 11.34 -0.11 1.57
CA TYR A 234 10.36 0.36 0.59
C TYR A 234 8.96 -0.20 0.90
N HIS A 235 7.97 0.70 0.93
CA HIS A 235 6.57 0.36 1.20
C HIS A 235 5.63 1.24 0.38
N ILE A 236 4.46 0.71 0.06
CA ILE A 236 3.49 1.30 -0.87
C ILE A 236 2.27 1.80 -0.11
N HIS A 237 1.81 3.00 -0.44
CA HIS A 237 0.59 3.61 0.10
C HIS A 237 -0.54 3.69 -0.93
N ALA A 238 -0.21 3.71 -2.22
CA ALA A 238 -1.17 3.71 -3.31
C ALA A 238 -0.70 2.82 -4.45
N VAL A 239 -1.62 2.10 -5.06
CA VAL A 239 -1.30 1.20 -6.16
C VAL A 239 -1.54 1.93 -7.47
N THR A 240 -0.48 2.04 -8.27
CA THR A 240 -0.50 2.53 -9.65
C THR A 240 -0.38 1.32 -10.60
N ASP A 241 0.43 1.43 -11.66
CA ASP A 241 0.59 0.38 -12.68
C ASP A 241 1.81 -0.52 -12.43
N CYS A 242 2.56 -0.33 -11.33
CA CYS A 242 3.77 -1.11 -11.05
C CYS A 242 3.51 -2.49 -10.44
N LEU A 243 2.32 -2.75 -9.91
CA LEU A 243 1.96 -4.06 -9.37
C LEU A 243 1.23 -4.88 -10.44
N THR A 244 1.90 -5.91 -10.95
CA THR A 244 1.23 -6.90 -11.80
C THR A 244 0.42 -7.84 -10.92
N GLY A 245 -0.90 -7.79 -11.05
CA GLY A 245 -1.79 -8.69 -10.33
C GLY A 245 -2.06 -10.01 -11.04
N THR A 246 -2.45 -11.03 -10.28
CA THR A 246 -2.91 -12.33 -10.80
C THR A 246 -4.44 -12.35 -10.89
N ARG A 247 -4.98 -12.74 -12.04
CA ARG A 247 -6.43 -12.92 -12.21
C ARG A 247 -6.81 -14.35 -11.84
N VAL A 248 -7.50 -14.50 -10.71
CA VAL A 248 -8.07 -15.78 -10.28
C VAL A 248 -9.49 -15.97 -10.84
N ASN A 249 -10.21 -14.88 -11.05
CA ASN A 249 -11.59 -14.87 -11.53
C ASN A 249 -11.79 -13.67 -12.46
N GLU A 250 -12.33 -13.90 -13.66
CA GLU A 250 -12.60 -12.85 -14.66
C GLU A 250 -13.57 -11.78 -14.16
N ASN A 251 -14.41 -12.08 -13.15
CA ASN A 251 -15.36 -11.14 -12.58
C ASN A 251 -14.74 -10.20 -11.52
N HIS A 252 -13.50 -10.44 -11.10
CA HIS A 252 -12.83 -9.64 -10.07
C HIS A 252 -11.63 -8.87 -10.64
N ALA A 253 -11.24 -7.81 -9.94
CA ALA A 253 -9.97 -7.16 -10.20
C ALA A 253 -8.80 -8.15 -9.97
N PRO A 254 -7.66 -7.97 -10.66
CA PRO A 254 -6.46 -8.75 -10.38
C PRO A 254 -6.07 -8.65 -8.90
N ARG A 255 -5.68 -9.77 -8.30
CA ARG A 255 -5.08 -9.79 -6.97
C ARG A 255 -3.65 -9.27 -7.07
N ILE A 256 -3.34 -8.22 -6.34
CA ILE A 256 -2.00 -7.60 -6.31
C ILE A 256 -1.20 -7.94 -5.06
N GLY A 257 -1.84 -8.59 -4.08
CA GLY A 257 -1.24 -8.90 -2.79
C GLY A 257 -2.21 -9.65 -1.87
N ILE A 258 -1.80 -9.81 -0.62
CA ILE A 258 -2.55 -10.47 0.45
C ILE A 258 -2.64 -9.52 1.67
N ALA A 259 -3.76 -9.53 2.38
CA ALA A 259 -3.91 -8.77 3.62
C ALA A 259 -3.17 -9.48 4.78
N MET A 260 -2.73 -8.72 5.79
CA MET A 260 -1.98 -9.32 6.91
C MET A 260 -2.81 -10.29 7.75
N ASP A 261 -4.14 -10.18 7.70
CA ASP A 261 -5.08 -11.04 8.43
C ASP A 261 -5.56 -12.25 7.62
N GLY A 262 -5.04 -12.45 6.39
CA GLY A 262 -5.30 -13.60 5.52
C GLY A 262 -6.38 -13.35 4.47
#